data_AF-A0A1H9CRP6-F1
#
_entry.id   AF-A0A1H9CRP6-F1
#
_cell.length_a   1.000
_cell.length_b   1.000
_cell.length_c   1.000
_cell.angle_alpha   90.00
_cell.angle_beta   90.00
_cell.angle_gamma   90.00
#
_symmetry.space_group_name_H-M   'P 1'
#
loop_
_entity.id
_entity.type
_entity.pdbx_description
1 polymer ?
#
loop_
_entity_poly.entity_id
_entity_poly.type
_entity_poly.pdbx_seq_one_letter_code
_entity_poly.pdbx_strand_id
1 'polypeptide(L)'
;MKKGVFWLIDEVLLAVPYEDDSTTGIARSGDNYNHRILWNYVKPRKCNKPFNYYPRGRVEISNKGKPIVYMNLSIGEEFIPEIMKCFDLEEEPRIHYDGSSIR
;
A
#
# COMPACT_ATOMS: atom_id res chain seq x y z
N MET A 1 -7.93 9.27 -8.17
CA MET A 1 -7.84 8.22 -7.12
C MET A 1 -7.43 6.90 -7.69
N LYS A 2 -6.40 6.30 -7.10
CA LYS A 2 -5.88 4.99 -7.47
C LYS A 2 -5.90 4.05 -6.26
N LYS A 3 -6.19 2.77 -6.51
CA LYS A 3 -5.91 1.69 -5.55
C LYS A 3 -4.40 1.43 -5.53
N GLY A 4 -3.94 0.60 -4.61
CA GLY A 4 -2.57 0.07 -4.67
C GLY A 4 -2.04 -0.32 -3.31
N VAL A 5 -0.72 -0.46 -3.22
CA VAL A 5 -0.03 -0.90 -2.01
C VAL A 5 1.18 -0.05 -1.70
N PHE A 6 1.56 0.01 -0.43
CA PHE A 6 2.73 0.76 0.00
C PHE A 6 3.48 0.10 1.16
N TRP A 7 4.75 0.48 1.31
CA TRP A 7 5.61 0.16 2.44
C TRP A 7 6.24 1.43 3.00
N LEU A 8 6.48 1.46 4.31
CA LEU A 8 7.30 2.48 4.96
C LEU A 8 8.70 1.90 5.19
N ILE A 9 9.71 2.41 4.48
CA ILE A 9 11.09 1.92 4.52
C ILE A 9 11.98 3.07 4.97
N ASP A 10 12.55 2.96 6.17
CA ASP A 10 13.44 3.99 6.72
C ASP A 10 12.83 5.40 6.62
N GLU A 11 11.57 5.53 7.06
CA GLU A 11 10.75 6.76 7.02
C GLU A 11 10.38 7.27 5.60
N VAL A 12 10.69 6.51 4.55
CA VAL A 12 10.32 6.83 3.16
C VAL A 12 9.19 5.93 2.69
N LEU A 13 8.13 6.53 2.13
CA LEU A 13 7.01 5.80 1.58
C LEU A 13 7.34 5.24 0.19
N LEU A 14 7.44 3.91 0.09
CA LEU A 14 7.42 3.22 -1.19
C LEU A 14 5.96 2.94 -1.58
N ALA A 15 5.34 3.87 -2.30
CA ALA A 15 3.98 3.72 -2.81
C ALA A 15 3.98 3.15 -4.24
N VAL A 16 3.08 2.19 -4.49
CA VAL A 16 2.88 1.59 -5.81
C VAL A 16 1.39 1.63 -6.17
N PRO A 17 0.95 2.67 -6.89
CA PRO A 17 -0.41 2.75 -7.44
C PRO A 17 -0.70 1.61 -8.39
N TYR A 18 -1.89 1.05 -8.27
CA TYR A 18 -2.38 0.00 -9.15
C TYR A 18 -2.74 0.59 -10.51
N GLU A 19 -2.27 -0.08 -11.55
CA GLU A 19 -2.56 0.24 -12.95
C GLU A 19 -3.25 -0.97 -13.58
N ASP A 20 -4.34 -0.73 -14.32
CA ASP A 20 -5.17 -1.81 -14.89
C ASP A 20 -4.45 -2.64 -15.96
N ASP A 21 -3.37 -2.12 -16.54
CA ASP A 21 -2.52 -2.81 -17.52
C ASP A 21 -1.37 -3.59 -16.87
N SER A 22 -1.28 -3.58 -15.54
CA SER A 22 -0.21 -4.26 -14.83
C SER A 22 -0.33 -5.78 -14.98
N THR A 23 0.74 -6.43 -15.41
CA THR A 23 0.81 -7.89 -15.57
C THR A 23 1.47 -8.59 -14.39
N THR A 24 1.98 -7.82 -13.43
CA THR A 24 2.89 -8.29 -12.40
C THR A 24 2.41 -7.90 -11.01
N GLY A 25 2.58 -8.79 -10.03
CA GLY A 25 2.23 -8.46 -8.64
C GLY A 25 0.73 -8.42 -8.35
N ILE A 26 -0.13 -8.81 -9.29
CA ILE A 26 -1.59 -8.70 -9.21
C ILE A 26 -2.16 -9.63 -8.11
N ALA A 27 -3.15 -9.13 -7.37
CA ALA A 27 -3.94 -9.92 -6.44
C ALA A 27 -4.88 -10.90 -7.19
N ARG A 28 -5.36 -11.93 -6.48
CA ARG A 28 -6.26 -12.94 -7.06
C ARG A 28 -7.56 -12.35 -7.59
N SER A 29 -8.04 -11.25 -6.99
CA SER A 29 -9.23 -10.52 -7.44
C SER A 29 -9.02 -9.77 -8.76
N GLY A 30 -7.76 -9.54 -9.17
CA GLY A 30 -7.45 -8.83 -10.41
C GLY A 30 -7.66 -7.32 -10.36
N ASP A 31 -7.87 -6.72 -9.18
CA ASP A 31 -8.25 -5.32 -9.03
C ASP A 31 -7.35 -4.52 -8.07
N ASN A 32 -6.22 -5.12 -7.66
CA ASN A 32 -5.19 -4.51 -6.83
C ASN A 32 -3.90 -5.37 -6.87
N TYR A 33 -2.87 -4.97 -6.14
CA TYR A 33 -1.64 -5.75 -5.94
C TYR A 33 -1.68 -6.65 -4.72
N ASN A 34 -0.97 -7.76 -4.82
CA ASN A 34 -0.59 -8.61 -3.70
C ASN A 34 0.81 -8.22 -3.20
N HIS A 35 0.93 -7.76 -1.95
CA HIS A 35 2.22 -7.35 -1.37
C HIS A 35 3.32 -8.40 -1.54
N ARG A 36 3.01 -9.68 -1.30
CA ARG A 36 4.01 -10.77 -1.35
C ARG A 36 4.54 -10.97 -2.77
N ILE A 37 3.68 -10.91 -3.78
CA ILE A 37 4.09 -11.08 -5.17
C ILE A 37 4.82 -9.82 -5.65
N LEU A 38 4.22 -8.64 -5.44
CA LEU A 38 4.76 -7.36 -5.93
C LEU A 38 6.12 -7.04 -5.33
N TRP A 39 6.37 -7.37 -4.05
CA TRP A 39 7.64 -7.09 -3.38
C TRP A 39 8.86 -7.66 -4.11
N ASN A 40 8.72 -8.77 -4.82
CA ASN A 40 9.83 -9.35 -5.60
C ASN A 40 10.30 -8.43 -6.73
N TYR A 41 9.47 -7.46 -7.13
CA TYR A 41 9.72 -6.55 -8.24
C TYR A 41 10.05 -5.13 -7.78
N VAL A 42 9.42 -4.66 -6.69
CA VAL A 42 9.51 -3.25 -6.27
C VAL A 42 10.47 -3.02 -5.11
N LYS A 43 10.93 -4.08 -4.43
CA LYS A 43 11.86 -3.92 -3.30
C LYS A 43 13.15 -3.22 -3.75
N PRO A 44 13.78 -2.41 -2.88
CA PRO A 44 15.08 -1.81 -3.19
C PRO A 44 16.11 -2.87 -3.61
N ARG A 45 16.99 -2.55 -4.57
CA ARG A 45 17.93 -3.50 -5.20
C ARG A 45 18.80 -4.31 -4.22
N LYS A 46 19.09 -3.76 -3.04
CA LYS A 46 19.91 -4.41 -1.99
C LYS A 46 19.08 -4.93 -0.82
N CYS A 47 17.76 -4.98 -0.94
CA CYS A 47 16.87 -5.44 0.11
C CYS A 47 16.77 -6.97 0.14
N ASN A 48 17.27 -7.57 1.22
CA ASN A 48 17.16 -9.00 1.53
C ASN A 48 15.98 -9.33 2.45
N LYS A 49 15.17 -8.34 2.81
CA LYS A 49 14.05 -8.50 3.74
C LYS A 49 12.81 -9.04 3.03
N PRO A 50 12.01 -9.89 3.69
CA PRO A 50 10.74 -10.35 3.14
C PRO A 50 9.72 -9.20 3.06
N PHE A 51 8.66 -9.39 2.25
CA PHE A 51 7.62 -8.38 2.01
C PHE A 51 6.92 -7.90 3.29
N ASN A 52 6.97 -8.71 4.35
CA ASN A 52 6.30 -8.44 5.61
C ASN A 52 7.20 -7.84 6.70
N TYR A 53 8.48 -7.57 6.39
CA TYR A 53 9.43 -7.01 7.34
C TYR A 53 9.15 -5.54 7.66
N TYR A 54 8.87 -4.74 6.64
CA TYR A 54 8.55 -3.32 6.82
C TYR A 54 7.04 -3.12 7.08
N PRO A 55 6.67 -2.10 7.87
CA PRO A 55 5.28 -1.65 7.96
C PRO A 55 4.75 -1.37 6.55
N ARG A 56 3.50 -1.76 6.32
CA ARG A 56 2.89 -1.71 4.99
C ARG A 56 1.40 -1.47 5.08
N GLY A 57 0.83 -1.06 3.97
CA GLY A 57 -0.60 -0.85 3.84
C GLY A 57 -1.07 -0.98 2.41
N ARG A 58 -2.37 -0.77 2.21
CA ARG A 58 -3.01 -0.74 0.91
C ARG A 58 -4.09 0.32 0.86
N VAL A 59 -4.29 0.84 -0.34
CA VAL A 59 -5.37 1.75 -0.67
C VAL A 59 -6.40 0.98 -1.47
N GLU A 60 -7.65 1.08 -1.02
CA GLU A 60 -8.82 0.57 -1.71
C GLU A 60 -9.81 1.70 -1.96
N ILE A 61 -10.62 1.55 -3.00
CA ILE A 61 -11.75 2.44 -3.28
C ILE A 61 -13.02 1.64 -3.05
N SER A 62 -13.85 2.11 -2.13
CA SER A 62 -15.13 1.47 -1.82
C SER A 62 -16.09 1.51 -3.02
N ASN A 63 -17.13 0.70 -2.99
CA ASN A 63 -18.20 0.71 -4.02
C ASN A 63 -18.91 2.07 -4.15
N LYS A 64 -18.76 2.97 -3.15
CA LYS A 64 -19.29 4.34 -3.18
C LYS A 64 -18.27 5.37 -3.69
N GLY A 65 -17.12 4.92 -4.21
CA GLY A 65 -16.02 5.79 -4.64
C GLY A 65 -15.18 6.38 -3.50
N LYS A 66 -15.45 6.03 -2.24
CA LYS A 66 -14.73 6.58 -1.08
C LYS A 66 -13.39 5.86 -0.86
N PRO A 67 -12.27 6.58 -0.61
CA PRO A 67 -10.98 5.96 -0.36
C PRO A 67 -10.91 5.37 1.04
N ILE A 68 -10.29 4.20 1.11
CA ILE A 68 -10.04 3.45 2.34
C ILE A 68 -8.56 3.11 2.39
N VAL A 69 -7.89 3.48 3.48
CA VAL A 69 -6.49 3.15 3.72
C VAL A 69 -6.44 2.10 4.82
N TYR A 70 -5.95 0.92 4.47
CA TYR A 70 -5.57 -0.11 5.44
C TYR A 70 -4.08 0.04 5.72
N MET A 71 -3.68 0.32 6.96
CA MET A 71 -2.27 0.51 7.29
C MET A 71 -1.87 -0.18 8.59
N ASN A 72 -0.60 -0.54 8.70
CA ASN A 72 -0.03 -1.09 9.92
C ASN A 72 0.04 -0.01 11.02
N LEU A 73 -0.16 -0.39 12.29
CA LEU A 73 -0.12 0.52 13.46
C LEU A 73 1.21 1.25 13.63
N SER A 74 2.30 0.74 13.08
CA SER A 74 3.62 1.38 13.11
C SER A 74 3.77 2.50 12.07
N ILE A 75 2.79 2.70 11.19
CA ILE A 75 2.74 3.85 10.28
C ILE A 75 1.90 4.92 10.95
N GLY A 76 2.52 6.03 11.30
CA GLY A 76 1.84 7.17 11.93
C GLY A 76 0.96 7.94 10.94
N GLU A 77 0.02 8.70 11.49
CA GLU A 77 -0.94 9.50 10.70
C GLU A 77 -0.25 10.64 9.93
N GLU A 78 0.96 11.03 10.31
CA GLU A 78 1.79 12.01 9.61
C GLU A 78 2.10 11.60 8.16
N PHE A 79 2.00 10.32 7.82
CA PHE A 79 2.19 9.82 6.45
C PHE A 79 0.92 9.87 5.59
N ILE A 80 -0.26 10.16 6.17
CA ILE A 80 -1.53 10.22 5.43
C ILE A 80 -1.48 11.22 4.26
N PRO A 81 -0.97 12.46 4.42
CA PRO A 81 -0.89 13.40 3.30
C PRO A 81 -0.01 12.89 2.14
N GLU A 82 1.08 12.18 2.45
CA GLU A 82 1.96 11.59 1.43
C GLU A 82 1.27 10.42 0.72
N ILE A 83 0.60 9.54 1.48
CA ILE A 83 -0.22 8.46 0.90
C ILE A 83 -1.28 9.06 -0.03
N MET A 84 -2.02 10.07 0.42
CA MET A 84 -3.04 10.72 -0.41
C MET A 84 -2.45 11.25 -1.72
N LYS A 85 -1.30 11.91 -1.66
CA LYS A 85 -0.60 12.41 -2.84
C LYS A 85 -0.16 11.29 -3.78
N CYS A 86 0.41 10.20 -3.27
CA CYS A 86 0.90 9.09 -4.09
C CYS A 86 -0.21 8.33 -4.83
N PHE A 87 -1.41 8.29 -4.27
CA PHE A 87 -2.55 7.56 -4.83
C PHE A 87 -3.63 8.47 -5.43
N ASP A 88 -3.32 9.77 -5.64
CA ASP A 88 -4.25 10.76 -6.17
C ASP A 88 -5.60 10.78 -5.41
N LEU A 89 -5.54 10.75 -4.07
CA LEU A 89 -6.72 10.80 -3.20
C LEU A 89 -7.19 12.24 -3.03
N GLU A 90 -8.41 12.53 -3.50
CA GLU A 90 -9.00 13.87 -3.49
C GLU A 90 -9.74 14.19 -2.19
N GLU A 91 -10.03 13.18 -1.38
CA GLU A 91 -10.71 13.31 -0.10
C GLU A 91 -10.03 12.48 0.98
N GLU A 92 -10.24 12.88 2.24
CA GLU A 92 -9.64 12.22 3.40
C GLU A 92 -10.12 10.75 3.49
N PRO A 93 -9.18 9.78 3.54
CA PRO A 93 -9.55 8.38 3.55
C PRO A 93 -10.05 7.93 4.90
N ARG A 94 -10.94 6.92 4.90
CA ARG A 94 -11.22 6.16 6.11
C ARG A 94 -10.01 5.29 6.45
N ILE A 95 -9.47 5.47 7.64
CA ILE A 95 -8.34 4.68 8.13
C ILE A 95 -8.81 3.39 8.81
N HIS A 96 -8.19 2.27 8.43
CA HIS A 96 -8.31 0.99 9.09
C HIS A 96 -6.93 0.45 9.48
N TYR A 97 -6.68 0.35 10.77
CA TYR A 97 -5.44 -0.23 11.26
C TYR A 97 -5.49 -1.76 11.18
N ASP A 98 -4.62 -2.35 10.36
CA ASP A 98 -4.49 -3.80 10.21
C ASP A 98 -3.46 -4.31 11.22
N GLY A 99 -3.97 -4.95 12.29
CA GLY A 99 -3.19 -5.51 13.40
C GLY A 99 -2.50 -6.84 13.08
N SER A 100 -2.25 -7.14 11.80
CA SER A 100 -1.42 -8.27 11.37
C SER A 100 -0.03 -8.16 12.03
N SER A 101 0.07 -8.78 13.21
CA SER A 101 1.20 -8.67 14.12
C SER A 101 2.43 -9.28 13.47
N ILE A 102 3.55 -8.57 13.56
CA ILE A 102 4.87 -9.20 13.41
C ILE A 102 4.97 -10.16 14.60
N ARG A 103 4.69 -11.45 14.37
CA ARG A 103 5.12 -12.54 15.23
C ARG A 103 6.39 -13.14 14.64
#